data_AF-A0A1H0N732-F1
#
_entry.id   AF-A0A1H0N732-F1
#
_cell.length_a   1.000
_cell.length_b   1.000
_cell.length_c   1.000
_cell.angle_alpha   90.00
_cell.angle_beta   90.00
_cell.angle_gamma   90.00
#
_symmetry.space_group_name_H-M   'P 1'
#
loop_
_entity.id
_entity.type
_entity.pdbx_description
1 polymer ?
#
loop_
_entity_poly.entity_id
_entity_poly.type
_entity_poly.pdbx_seq_one_letter_code
_entity_poly.pdbx_strand_id
1 'polypeptide(L)'
;MLESDPAPLDTGPNRLDAVNRELAEAYPELSPQLKLAAGYVLEHPVEIAFQSIRKSAAAAEVTASTLVRLAKRLGFDSYEQFREVFQSAVQAGPVELSGRASQLRTLASQTDDQVFLDVGDAAFDNIGRLFTADNQARVRDAARLLLQAGRIAVVGFRDTFACAYHFAYVGRIAMPNIQLIRGQEGGLLTELAPYGEGDVVVVFGFEPYCAETMRALEITRAAGVSAIVITDTLRSPLVPGATLTFPVANATPHFFPSILSAITLVETLLAECVAFGPDALVDNVASFESRMRAMGAYVENG
;
A
#
# COMPACT_ATOMS: atom_id res chain seq x y z
N MET A 1 46.06 -21.92 -16.40
CA MET A 1 45.14 -20.91 -16.95
C MET A 1 43.80 -21.62 -17.07
N LEU A 2 42.98 -21.53 -16.03
CA LEU A 2 41.64 -22.13 -15.98
C LEU A 2 40.68 -20.96 -16.15
N GLU A 3 39.92 -20.98 -17.25
CA GLU A 3 38.82 -20.06 -17.51
C GLU A 3 37.76 -20.28 -16.43
N SER A 4 37.46 -19.22 -15.68
CA SER A 4 36.33 -19.18 -14.75
C SER A 4 35.04 -18.99 -15.55
N ASP A 5 34.15 -19.97 -15.50
CA ASP A 5 32.77 -19.83 -15.96
C ASP A 5 32.10 -18.62 -15.27
N PRO A 6 31.34 -17.77 -15.97
CA PRO A 6 30.60 -16.69 -15.33
C PRO A 6 29.56 -17.28 -14.37
N ALA A 7 29.50 -16.76 -13.16
CA ALA A 7 28.51 -17.15 -12.16
C ALA A 7 27.10 -17.03 -12.75
N PRO A 8 26.18 -17.99 -12.48
CA PRO A 8 24.80 -17.87 -12.91
C PRO A 8 24.20 -16.58 -12.35
N LEU A 9 23.59 -15.79 -13.23
CA LEU A 9 22.92 -14.54 -12.86
C LEU A 9 21.82 -14.84 -11.84
N ASP A 10 21.79 -14.08 -10.75
CA ASP A 10 20.73 -14.16 -9.74
C ASP A 10 19.39 -13.79 -10.41
N THR A 11 18.53 -14.79 -10.62
CA THR A 11 17.18 -14.64 -11.19
C THR A 11 16.09 -14.66 -10.12
N GLY A 12 16.44 -14.56 -8.83
CA GLY A 12 15.46 -14.56 -7.74
C GLY A 12 14.60 -13.28 -7.69
N PRO A 13 13.60 -13.21 -6.79
CA PRO A 13 12.76 -12.01 -6.56
C PRO A 13 13.60 -10.75 -6.28
N ASN A 14 14.81 -10.93 -5.73
CA ASN A 14 15.84 -9.91 -5.54
C ASN A 14 16.21 -9.16 -6.84
N ARG A 15 16.20 -9.85 -8.00
CA ARG A 15 16.53 -9.25 -9.29
C ARG A 15 15.37 -8.42 -9.85
N LEU A 16 14.11 -8.79 -9.59
CA LEU A 16 12.97 -7.97 -10.02
C LEU A 16 12.97 -6.63 -9.29
N ASP A 17 13.18 -6.63 -7.97
CA ASP A 17 13.26 -5.40 -7.17
C ASP A 17 14.44 -4.51 -7.62
N ALA A 18 15.59 -5.12 -7.92
CA ALA A 18 16.73 -4.40 -8.48
C ALA A 18 16.40 -3.80 -9.87
N VAL A 19 15.77 -4.55 -10.77
CA VAL A 19 15.35 -4.08 -12.08
C VAL A 19 14.34 -2.93 -11.97
N ASN A 20 13.37 -3.04 -11.06
CA ASN A 20 12.37 -1.98 -10.83
C ASN A 20 13.02 -0.70 -10.29
N ARG A 21 14.02 -0.82 -9.41
CA ARG A 21 14.79 0.31 -8.89
C ARG A 21 15.63 0.97 -9.98
N GLU A 22 16.42 0.19 -10.73
CA GLU A 22 17.21 0.67 -11.87
C GLU A 22 16.32 1.37 -12.91
N LEU A 23 15.14 0.83 -13.18
CA LEU A 23 14.13 1.44 -14.06
C LEU A 23 13.63 2.78 -13.53
N ALA A 24 13.32 2.87 -12.24
CA ALA A 24 12.83 4.09 -11.61
C ALA A 24 13.90 5.19 -11.59
N GLU A 25 15.15 4.85 -11.27
CA GLU A 25 16.30 5.77 -11.28
C GLU A 25 16.61 6.28 -12.69
N ALA A 26 16.58 5.40 -13.69
CA ALA A 26 16.82 5.78 -15.08
C ALA A 26 15.64 6.55 -15.70
N TYR A 27 14.43 6.42 -15.16
CA TYR A 27 13.19 6.91 -15.75
C TYR A 27 13.24 8.38 -16.20
N PRO A 28 13.77 9.35 -15.41
CA PRO A 28 13.81 10.77 -15.81
C PRO A 28 14.58 11.00 -17.11
N GLU A 29 15.66 10.25 -17.34
CA GLU A 29 16.57 10.38 -18.48
C GLU A 29 16.13 9.59 -19.72
N LEU A 30 15.08 8.77 -19.61
CA LEU A 30 14.59 7.97 -20.73
C LEU A 30 13.93 8.84 -21.81
N SER A 31 14.17 8.48 -23.07
CA SER A 31 13.43 9.04 -24.22
C SER A 31 11.93 8.75 -24.09
N PRO A 32 11.02 9.53 -24.72
CA PRO A 32 9.57 9.34 -24.57
C PRO A 32 9.09 7.90 -24.81
N GLN A 33 9.62 7.24 -25.84
CA GLN A 33 9.31 5.85 -26.16
C GLN A 33 9.84 4.86 -25.12
N LEU A 34 10.99 5.14 -24.51
CA LEU A 34 11.52 4.31 -23.43
C LEU A 34 10.77 4.53 -22.11
N LYS A 35 10.22 5.73 -21.87
CA LYS A 35 9.35 6.01 -20.72
C LYS A 35 8.05 5.21 -20.79
N LEU A 36 7.39 5.19 -21.95
CA LEU A 36 6.19 4.36 -22.18
C LEU A 36 6.49 2.87 -21.93
N ALA A 37 7.59 2.38 -22.49
CA ALA A 37 8.03 1.00 -22.27
C ALA A 37 8.32 0.70 -20.79
N ALA A 38 9.01 1.60 -20.09
CA ALA A 38 9.35 1.45 -18.67
C ALA A 38 8.11 1.50 -17.76
N GLY A 39 7.19 2.44 -18.01
CA GLY A 39 5.92 2.54 -17.28
C GLY A 39 5.10 1.25 -17.41
N TYR A 40 4.95 0.76 -18.64
CA TYR A 40 4.25 -0.50 -18.88
C TYR A 40 4.90 -1.70 -18.16
N VAL A 41 6.24 -1.80 -18.20
CA VAL A 41 6.97 -2.87 -17.49
C VAL A 41 6.72 -2.83 -15.99
N LEU A 42 6.75 -1.64 -15.38
CA LEU A 42 6.54 -1.45 -13.94
C LEU A 42 5.09 -1.77 -13.52
N GLU A 43 4.12 -1.44 -14.37
CA GLU A 43 2.70 -1.63 -14.09
C GLU A 43 2.21 -3.06 -14.37
N HIS A 44 2.83 -3.75 -15.34
CA HIS A 44 2.37 -5.03 -15.90
C HIS A 44 3.44 -6.15 -15.87
N PRO A 45 4.04 -6.47 -14.71
CA PRO A 45 5.14 -7.45 -14.62
C PRO A 45 4.71 -8.88 -15.02
N VAL A 46 3.45 -9.26 -14.77
CA VAL A 46 2.90 -10.58 -15.14
C VAL A 46 2.76 -10.71 -16.66
N GLU A 47 2.29 -9.64 -17.32
CA GLU A 47 2.18 -9.60 -18.77
C GLU A 47 3.55 -9.63 -19.44
N ILE A 48 4.55 -8.94 -18.89
CA ILE A 48 5.94 -9.05 -19.34
C ILE A 48 6.43 -10.50 -19.21
N ALA A 49 6.15 -11.16 -18.09
CA ALA A 49 6.55 -12.56 -17.88
C ALA A 49 5.97 -13.51 -18.94
N PHE A 50 4.67 -13.39 -19.27
CA PHE A 50 3.99 -14.43 -20.07
C PHE A 50 3.63 -14.06 -21.51
N GLN A 51 3.59 -12.77 -21.87
CA GLN A 51 3.26 -12.36 -23.23
C GLN A 51 4.49 -12.34 -24.15
N SER A 52 4.26 -12.48 -25.45
CA SER A 52 5.31 -12.27 -26.46
C SER A 52 5.73 -10.80 -26.50
N ILE A 53 7.00 -10.53 -26.82
CA ILE A 53 7.52 -9.15 -26.95
C ILE A 53 6.68 -8.26 -27.88
N ARG A 54 6.08 -8.83 -28.93
CA ARG A 54 5.20 -8.09 -29.86
C ARG A 54 3.90 -7.64 -29.19
N LYS A 55 3.33 -8.49 -28.35
CA LYS A 55 2.08 -8.22 -27.64
C LYS A 55 2.31 -7.21 -26.51
N SER A 56 3.39 -7.38 -25.74
CA SER A 56 3.79 -6.41 -24.71
C SER A 56 4.14 -5.06 -25.32
N ALA A 57 4.84 -5.02 -26.46
CA ALA A 57 5.15 -3.77 -27.16
C ALA A 57 3.88 -3.06 -27.65
N ALA A 58 2.93 -3.80 -28.23
CA ALA A 58 1.66 -3.23 -28.66
C ALA A 58 0.84 -2.66 -27.50
N ALA A 59 0.79 -3.38 -26.36
CA ALA A 59 0.09 -2.92 -25.16
C ALA A 59 0.76 -1.71 -24.51
N ALA A 60 2.09 -1.61 -24.60
CA ALA A 60 2.88 -0.46 -24.16
C ALA A 60 2.91 0.70 -25.16
N GLU A 61 2.21 0.61 -26.30
CA GLU A 61 2.23 1.59 -27.38
C GLU A 61 3.63 1.91 -27.94
N VAL A 62 4.49 0.89 -28.01
CA VAL A 62 5.86 0.99 -28.52
C VAL A 62 6.19 -0.13 -29.51
N THR A 63 7.40 -0.08 -30.08
CA THR A 63 7.93 -1.16 -30.93
C THR A 63 8.61 -2.25 -30.10
N ALA A 64 8.68 -3.48 -30.62
CA ALA A 64 9.47 -4.54 -29.98
C ALA A 64 10.96 -4.14 -29.82
N SER A 65 11.52 -3.38 -30.77
CA SER A 65 12.88 -2.84 -30.65
C SER A 65 13.02 -1.83 -29.49
N THR A 66 11.96 -1.14 -29.10
CA THR A 66 11.97 -0.26 -27.92
C THR A 66 12.14 -1.07 -26.64
N LEU A 67 11.43 -2.19 -26.49
CA LEU A 67 11.58 -3.10 -25.34
C LEU A 67 12.97 -3.76 -25.29
N VAL A 68 13.52 -4.16 -26.45
CA VAL A 68 14.90 -4.68 -26.52
C VAL A 68 15.90 -3.61 -26.10
N ARG A 69 15.72 -2.35 -26.54
CA ARG A 69 16.58 -1.24 -26.14
C ARG A 69 16.47 -0.92 -24.65
N LEU A 70 15.29 -1.04 -24.07
CA LEU A 70 15.08 -0.88 -22.63
C LEU A 70 15.83 -1.96 -21.85
N ALA A 71 15.67 -3.23 -22.23
CA ALA A 71 16.41 -4.35 -21.63
C ALA A 71 17.94 -4.12 -21.69
N LYS A 72 18.47 -3.73 -22.86
CA LYS A 72 19.90 -3.40 -23.02
C LYS A 72 20.36 -2.22 -22.17
N ARG A 73 19.51 -1.21 -21.99
CA ARG A 73 19.82 -0.04 -21.14
C ARG A 73 19.98 -0.44 -19.67
N LEU A 74 19.27 -1.47 -19.24
CA LEU A 74 19.34 -2.07 -17.90
C LEU A 74 20.41 -3.17 -17.79
N GLY A 75 21.31 -3.26 -18.76
CA GLY A 75 22.44 -4.20 -18.72
C GLY A 75 22.11 -5.65 -19.09
N PHE A 76 20.94 -5.92 -19.68
CA PHE A 76 20.61 -7.26 -20.18
C PHE A 76 21.10 -7.46 -21.62
N ASP A 77 21.64 -8.64 -21.90
CA ASP A 77 22.13 -9.02 -23.23
C ASP A 77 20.97 -9.22 -24.21
N SER A 78 19.81 -9.63 -23.71
CA SER A 78 18.61 -9.87 -24.50
C SER A 78 17.32 -9.52 -23.76
N TYR A 79 16.24 -9.35 -24.53
CA TYR A 79 14.89 -9.22 -23.94
C TYR A 79 14.44 -10.49 -23.22
N GLU A 80 14.89 -11.68 -23.64
CA GLU A 80 14.48 -12.92 -22.99
C GLU A 80 15.10 -13.02 -21.59
N GLN A 81 16.38 -12.68 -21.44
CA GLN A 81 17.05 -12.59 -20.13
C GLN A 81 16.39 -11.55 -19.21
N PHE A 82 15.98 -10.42 -19.79
CA PHE A 82 15.20 -9.42 -19.06
C PHE A 82 13.84 -9.99 -18.60
N ARG A 83 13.15 -10.71 -19.48
CA ARG A 83 11.85 -11.35 -19.23
C ARG A 83 11.93 -12.49 -18.21
N GLU A 84 13.02 -13.23 -18.18
CA GLU A 84 13.26 -14.31 -17.20
C GLU A 84 13.20 -13.80 -15.76
N VAL A 85 13.62 -12.55 -15.50
CA VAL A 85 13.49 -11.92 -14.17
C VAL A 85 12.03 -11.84 -13.74
N PHE A 86 11.14 -11.41 -14.65
CA PHE A 86 9.71 -11.32 -14.39
C PHE A 86 9.07 -12.71 -14.30
N GLN A 87 9.47 -13.67 -15.15
CA GLN A 87 8.99 -15.05 -15.07
C GLN A 87 9.36 -15.70 -13.74
N SER A 88 10.60 -15.53 -13.29
CA SER A 88 11.11 -16.10 -12.05
C SER A 88 10.41 -15.47 -10.84
N ALA A 89 10.19 -14.16 -10.86
CA ALA A 89 9.43 -13.47 -9.82
C ALA A 89 7.97 -13.94 -9.75
N VAL A 90 7.31 -14.16 -10.88
CA VAL A 90 5.93 -14.68 -10.89
C VAL A 90 5.87 -16.16 -10.50
N GLN A 91 6.88 -16.95 -10.84
CA GLN A 91 6.98 -18.36 -10.46
C GLN A 91 7.37 -18.57 -8.99
N ALA A 92 8.09 -17.62 -8.38
CA ALA A 92 8.52 -17.69 -6.98
C ALA A 92 7.36 -17.67 -5.97
N GLY A 93 6.14 -17.31 -6.41
CA GLY A 93 4.99 -17.17 -5.52
C GLY A 93 5.11 -15.96 -4.58
N PRO A 94 4.16 -15.76 -3.65
CA PRO A 94 4.23 -14.67 -2.68
C PRO A 94 5.53 -14.80 -1.87
N VAL A 95 6.30 -13.71 -1.74
CA VAL A 95 7.51 -13.74 -0.91
C VAL A 95 7.09 -13.99 0.54
N GLU A 96 7.37 -15.19 1.02
CA GLU A 96 7.10 -15.56 2.41
C GLU A 96 7.89 -14.66 3.37
N LEU A 97 7.34 -14.44 4.57
CA LEU A 97 8.01 -13.67 5.63
C LEU A 97 9.41 -14.24 5.95
N SER A 98 9.57 -15.56 5.85
CA SER A 98 10.84 -16.29 6.01
C SER A 98 11.89 -15.90 4.96
N GLY A 99 11.46 -15.70 3.71
CA GLY A 99 12.28 -15.23 2.61
C GLY A 99 12.75 -13.79 2.85
N ARG A 100 11.83 -12.89 3.21
CA ARG A 100 12.19 -11.49 3.53
C ARG A 100 13.12 -11.39 4.74
N ALA A 101 12.90 -12.20 5.77
CA ALA A 101 13.80 -12.26 6.93
C ALA A 101 15.21 -12.75 6.55
N SER A 102 15.31 -13.76 5.68
CA SER A 102 16.60 -14.25 5.18
C SER A 102 17.33 -13.20 4.34
N GLN A 103 16.60 -12.45 3.50
CA GLN A 103 17.15 -11.33 2.72
C GLN A 103 17.68 -10.23 3.65
N LEU A 104 16.91 -9.83 4.66
CA LEU A 104 17.34 -8.84 5.64
C LEU A 104 18.62 -9.26 6.38
N ARG A 105 18.74 -10.54 6.75
CA ARG A 105 19.98 -11.09 7.34
C ARG A 105 21.16 -11.04 6.38
N THR A 106 20.92 -11.26 5.08
CA THR A 106 21.95 -11.21 4.05
C THR A 106 22.44 -9.78 3.86
N LEU A 107 21.52 -8.82 3.76
CA LEU A 107 21.84 -7.39 3.69
C LEU A 107 22.68 -6.93 4.89
N ALA A 108 22.28 -7.33 6.11
CA ALA A 108 23.00 -7.01 7.33
C ALA A 108 24.42 -7.61 7.38
N SER A 109 24.72 -8.65 6.60
CA SER A 109 26.05 -9.28 6.58
C SER A 109 27.06 -8.60 5.65
N GLN A 110 26.60 -7.68 4.80
CA GLN A 110 27.42 -7.03 3.78
C GLN A 110 28.09 -5.75 4.26
N THR A 111 27.39 -4.96 5.10
CA THR A 111 27.85 -3.65 5.59
C THR A 111 27.16 -3.30 6.90
N ASP A 112 27.94 -2.86 7.89
CA ASP A 112 27.41 -2.30 9.13
C ASP A 112 26.57 -1.04 8.81
N ASP A 113 25.48 -0.81 9.55
CA ASP A 113 24.51 0.30 9.43
C ASP A 113 23.56 0.35 8.20
N GLN A 114 23.80 -0.42 7.13
CA GLN A 114 23.00 -0.31 5.89
C GLN A 114 21.50 -0.56 6.09
N VAL A 115 21.14 -1.51 6.96
CA VAL A 115 19.72 -1.80 7.28
C VAL A 115 19.00 -0.57 7.85
N PHE A 116 19.69 0.20 8.71
CA PHE A 116 19.11 1.39 9.32
C PHE A 116 18.81 2.46 8.25
N LEU A 117 19.77 2.68 7.35
CA LEU A 117 19.64 3.63 6.24
C LEU A 117 18.54 3.20 5.26
N ASP A 118 18.55 1.94 4.82
CA ASP A 118 17.57 1.44 3.83
C ASP A 118 16.13 1.46 4.37
N VAL A 119 15.94 1.18 5.66
CA VAL A 119 14.62 1.29 6.30
C VAL A 119 14.17 2.74 6.37
N GLY A 120 15.08 3.67 6.70
CA GLY A 120 14.81 5.11 6.70
C GLY A 120 14.43 5.63 5.32
N ASP A 121 15.22 5.32 4.30
CA ASP A 121 14.99 5.73 2.92
C ASP A 121 13.66 5.17 2.38
N ALA A 122 13.39 3.88 2.62
CA ALA A 122 12.12 3.27 2.25
C ALA A 122 10.93 3.92 2.98
N ALA A 123 11.08 4.30 4.25
CA ALA A 123 10.04 5.01 4.99
C ALA A 123 9.72 6.37 4.36
N PHE A 124 10.75 7.17 4.05
CA PHE A 124 10.58 8.47 3.41
C PHE A 124 9.99 8.36 2.01
N ASP A 125 10.45 7.41 1.19
CA ASP A 125 9.91 7.18 -0.17
C ASP A 125 8.44 6.76 -0.12
N ASN A 126 8.07 5.81 0.76
CA ASN A 126 6.68 5.38 0.91
C ASN A 126 5.76 6.55 1.27
N ILE A 127 6.18 7.38 2.23
CA ILE A 127 5.41 8.56 2.65
C ILE A 127 5.38 9.61 1.54
N GLY A 128 6.51 9.87 0.87
CA GLY A 128 6.60 10.82 -0.22
C GLY A 128 5.64 10.51 -1.38
N ARG A 129 5.50 9.24 -1.74
CA ARG A 129 4.57 8.76 -2.79
C ARG A 129 3.09 8.98 -2.46
N LEU A 130 2.74 9.22 -1.19
CA LEU A 130 1.37 9.52 -0.80
C LEU A 130 0.93 10.90 -1.31
N PHE A 131 1.83 11.89 -1.30
CA PHE A 131 1.49 13.29 -1.50
C PHE A 131 1.51 13.70 -2.98
N THR A 132 0.48 13.25 -3.70
CA THR A 132 0.22 13.62 -5.10
C THR A 132 -1.05 14.46 -5.23
N ALA A 133 -1.21 15.20 -6.33
CA ALA A 133 -2.43 15.96 -6.60
C ALA A 133 -3.67 15.06 -6.68
N ASP A 134 -3.52 13.85 -7.24
CA ASP A 134 -4.60 12.86 -7.34
C ASP A 134 -5.01 12.36 -5.96
N ASN A 135 -4.05 12.03 -5.09
CA ASN A 135 -4.36 11.61 -3.74
C ASN A 135 -4.94 12.76 -2.91
N GLN A 136 -4.51 14.01 -3.12
CA GLN A 136 -5.14 15.17 -2.48
C GLN A 136 -6.62 15.31 -2.87
N ALA A 137 -6.95 15.13 -4.15
CA ALA A 137 -8.34 15.12 -4.60
C ALA A 137 -9.15 13.98 -3.96
N ARG A 138 -8.60 12.77 -3.93
CA ARG A 138 -9.23 11.61 -3.28
C ARG A 138 -9.41 11.80 -1.77
N VAL A 139 -8.45 12.41 -1.08
CA VAL A 139 -8.55 12.74 0.36
C VAL A 139 -9.75 13.66 0.61
N ARG A 140 -9.93 14.69 -0.23
CA ARG A 140 -11.11 15.58 -0.12
C ARG A 140 -12.42 14.84 -0.35
N ASP A 141 -12.47 13.93 -1.32
CA ASP A 141 -13.66 13.12 -1.60
C ASP A 141 -13.97 12.17 -0.44
N ALA A 142 -12.93 11.52 0.11
CA ALA A 142 -13.05 10.63 1.27
C ALA A 142 -13.50 11.37 2.53
N ALA A 143 -12.93 12.55 2.80
CA ALA A 143 -13.34 13.38 3.93
C ALA A 143 -14.82 13.80 3.83
N ARG A 144 -15.27 14.22 2.64
CA ARG A 144 -16.70 14.52 2.40
C ARG A 144 -17.59 13.31 2.65
N LEU A 145 -17.19 12.14 2.18
CA LEU A 145 -17.93 10.89 2.38
C LEU A 145 -18.01 10.52 3.87
N LEU A 146 -16.90 10.63 4.61
CA LEU A 146 -16.85 10.36 6.05
C LEU A 146 -17.71 11.36 6.85
N LEU A 147 -17.64 12.65 6.53
CA LEU A 147 -18.41 13.69 7.23
C LEU A 147 -19.93 13.57 7.01
N GLN A 148 -20.36 12.94 5.91
CA GLN A 148 -21.77 12.70 5.59
C GLN A 148 -22.29 11.35 6.10
N ALA A 149 -21.39 10.47 6.56
CA ALA A 149 -21.74 9.11 6.94
C ALA A 149 -22.56 9.06 8.23
N GLY A 150 -23.60 8.22 8.26
CA GLY A 150 -24.32 7.93 9.50
C GLY A 150 -23.42 7.25 10.54
N ARG A 151 -22.80 6.14 10.14
CA ARG A 151 -21.81 5.37 10.90
C ARG A 151 -20.59 5.08 10.05
N ILE A 152 -19.44 4.94 10.70
CA ILE A 152 -18.17 4.61 10.05
C ILE A 152 -17.58 3.35 10.69
N ALA A 153 -17.62 2.24 9.96
CA ALA A 153 -16.92 1.01 10.35
C ALA A 153 -15.45 1.13 9.92
N VAL A 154 -14.52 0.80 10.82
CA VAL A 154 -13.09 0.75 10.49
C VAL A 154 -12.63 -0.69 10.64
N VAL A 155 -12.12 -1.25 9.54
CA VAL A 155 -11.75 -2.65 9.43
C VAL A 155 -10.29 -2.76 9.03
N GLY A 156 -9.52 -3.48 9.82
CA GLY A 156 -8.16 -3.91 9.49
C GLY A 156 -7.79 -5.02 10.45
N PHE A 157 -7.22 -6.10 9.93
CA PHE A 157 -6.88 -7.28 10.72
C PHE A 157 -5.38 -7.57 10.61
N ARG A 158 -4.84 -8.28 11.60
CA ARG A 158 -3.42 -8.64 11.68
C ARG A 158 -2.54 -7.39 11.69
N ASP A 159 -1.66 -7.22 10.73
CA ASP A 159 -0.74 -6.10 10.59
C ASP A 159 -1.44 -4.76 10.39
N THR A 160 -2.47 -4.74 9.54
CA THR A 160 -3.25 -3.54 9.26
C THR A 160 -4.19 -3.13 10.40
N PHE A 161 -4.32 -3.97 11.44
CA PHE A 161 -5.07 -3.61 12.65
C PHE A 161 -4.50 -2.37 13.32
N ALA A 162 -3.18 -2.14 13.26
CA ALA A 162 -2.57 -0.93 13.82
C ALA A 162 -3.11 0.34 13.14
N CYS A 163 -3.31 0.32 11.82
CA CYS A 163 -3.88 1.43 11.06
C CYS A 163 -5.36 1.64 11.42
N ALA A 164 -6.14 0.56 11.43
CA ALA A 164 -7.56 0.60 11.77
C ALA A 164 -7.80 1.08 13.21
N TYR A 165 -7.01 0.58 14.16
CA TYR A 165 -7.06 0.99 15.55
C TYR A 165 -6.72 2.47 15.69
N HIS A 166 -5.64 2.94 15.05
CA HIS A 166 -5.25 4.34 15.12
C HIS A 166 -6.33 5.26 14.53
N PHE A 167 -6.86 4.92 13.35
CA PHE A 167 -7.96 5.67 12.73
C PHE A 167 -9.18 5.73 13.65
N ALA A 168 -9.60 4.59 14.21
CA ALA A 168 -10.77 4.55 15.09
C ALA A 168 -10.54 5.27 16.41
N TYR A 169 -9.35 5.15 17.01
CA TYR A 169 -9.02 5.81 18.28
C TYR A 169 -9.00 7.33 18.12
N VAL A 170 -8.21 7.85 17.18
CA VAL A 170 -8.06 9.30 16.98
C VAL A 170 -9.35 9.88 16.38
N GLY A 171 -9.92 9.22 15.38
CA GLY A 171 -11.12 9.68 14.71
C GLY A 171 -12.31 9.85 15.65
N ARG A 172 -12.50 8.92 16.61
CA ARG A 172 -13.59 8.99 17.60
C ARG A 172 -13.53 10.18 18.54
N ILE A 173 -12.37 10.82 18.69
CA ILE A 173 -12.23 12.04 19.48
C ILE A 173 -13.06 13.16 18.87
N ALA A 174 -13.03 13.31 17.55
CA ALA A 174 -13.79 14.34 16.82
C ALA A 174 -15.13 13.82 16.27
N MET A 175 -15.19 12.56 15.82
CA MET A 175 -16.32 11.92 15.14
C MET A 175 -16.78 10.66 15.90
N PRO A 176 -17.68 10.79 16.90
CA PRO A 176 -18.05 9.69 17.80
C PRO A 176 -18.73 8.48 17.14
N ASN A 177 -19.21 8.64 15.89
CA ASN A 177 -19.85 7.60 15.09
C ASN A 177 -18.86 6.65 14.38
N ILE A 178 -17.55 6.86 14.54
CA ILE A 178 -16.51 5.91 14.11
C ILE A 178 -16.45 4.73 15.08
N GLN A 179 -16.37 3.50 14.57
CA GLN A 179 -16.21 2.28 15.36
C GLN A 179 -15.17 1.36 14.75
N LEU A 180 -14.28 0.84 15.59
CA LEU A 180 -13.35 -0.23 15.20
C LEU A 180 -14.09 -1.55 15.19
N ILE A 181 -14.07 -2.25 14.06
CA ILE A 181 -14.58 -3.60 13.94
C ILE A 181 -13.46 -4.57 14.32
N ARG A 182 -13.70 -5.37 15.36
CA ARG A 182 -12.71 -6.27 15.96
C ARG A 182 -12.92 -7.73 15.60
N GLY A 183 -14.16 -8.13 15.32
CA GLY A 183 -14.52 -9.52 15.00
C GLY A 183 -14.17 -10.51 16.11
N GLN A 184 -14.05 -10.04 17.36
CA GLN A 184 -13.66 -10.89 18.50
C GLN A 184 -14.75 -11.90 18.79
N GLU A 185 -14.36 -13.11 19.20
CA GLU A 185 -15.30 -14.18 19.59
C GLU A 185 -16.31 -14.55 18.46
N GLY A 186 -15.93 -14.32 17.20
CA GLY A 186 -16.81 -14.53 16.05
C GLY A 186 -17.83 -13.39 15.82
N GLY A 187 -17.66 -12.25 16.51
CA GLY A 187 -18.57 -11.11 16.50
C GLY A 187 -18.64 -10.32 15.20
N LEU A 188 -17.87 -10.68 14.16
CA LEU A 188 -17.77 -9.88 12.92
C LEU A 188 -19.13 -9.55 12.30
N LEU A 189 -20.01 -10.56 12.19
CA LEU A 189 -21.36 -10.36 11.64
C LEU A 189 -22.21 -9.46 12.53
N THR A 190 -22.15 -9.65 13.85
CA THR A 190 -22.91 -8.87 14.82
C THR A 190 -22.46 -7.41 14.86
N GLU A 191 -21.14 -7.17 14.79
CA GLU A 191 -20.57 -5.83 14.76
C GLU A 191 -20.94 -5.09 13.47
N LEU A 192 -21.03 -5.80 12.34
CA LEU A 192 -21.36 -5.20 11.03
C LEU A 192 -22.86 -5.15 10.72
N ALA A 193 -23.70 -5.93 11.42
CA ALA A 193 -25.14 -5.97 11.20
C ALA A 193 -25.86 -4.60 11.26
N PRO A 194 -25.43 -3.62 12.07
CA PRO A 194 -26.08 -2.31 12.10
C PRO A 194 -25.79 -1.42 10.88
N TYR A 195 -24.83 -1.76 10.02
CA TYR A 195 -24.40 -0.89 8.93
C TYR A 195 -25.23 -1.10 7.67
N GLY A 196 -25.53 -0.02 6.93
CA GLY A 196 -26.28 -0.09 5.67
C GLY A 196 -26.05 1.11 4.75
N GLU A 197 -27.02 1.39 3.88
CA GLU A 197 -26.99 2.57 3.01
C GLU A 197 -26.82 3.88 3.82
N GLY A 198 -25.94 4.76 3.35
CA GLY A 198 -25.59 6.01 4.05
C GLY A 198 -24.48 5.86 5.10
N ASP A 199 -24.04 4.63 5.40
CA ASP A 199 -22.85 4.37 6.21
C ASP A 199 -21.62 4.14 5.33
N VAL A 200 -20.44 4.21 5.97
CA VAL A 200 -19.14 4.01 5.33
C VAL A 200 -18.36 2.92 6.04
N VAL A 201 -17.64 2.10 5.28
CA VAL A 201 -16.58 1.22 5.79
C VAL A 201 -15.22 1.69 5.27
N VAL A 202 -14.28 1.92 6.18
CA VAL A 202 -12.86 2.15 5.88
C VAL A 202 -12.12 0.85 6.08
N VAL A 203 -11.57 0.28 5.01
CA VAL A 203 -10.95 -1.04 5.00
C VAL A 203 -9.47 -0.93 4.70
N PHE A 204 -8.63 -1.48 5.57
CA PHE A 204 -7.20 -1.63 5.38
C PHE A 204 -6.86 -3.09 5.04
N GLY A 205 -6.01 -3.30 4.05
CA GLY A 205 -5.48 -4.63 3.76
C GLY A 205 -4.36 -4.63 2.74
N PHE A 206 -3.28 -5.33 3.08
CA PHE A 206 -2.11 -5.52 2.22
C PHE A 206 -1.91 -6.99 1.90
N GLU A 207 -1.17 -7.29 0.84
CA GLU A 207 -0.77 -8.65 0.54
C GLU A 207 0.17 -9.21 1.64
N PRO A 208 -0.09 -10.43 2.16
CA PRO A 208 -1.20 -11.33 1.85
C PRO A 208 -2.53 -10.92 2.51
N TYR A 209 -3.59 -10.80 1.70
CA TYR A 209 -4.88 -10.26 2.15
C TYR A 209 -5.60 -11.17 3.15
N CYS A 210 -5.98 -10.59 4.29
CA CYS A 210 -6.64 -11.31 5.37
C CYS A 210 -8.09 -11.70 4.99
N ALA A 211 -8.45 -12.96 5.19
CA ALA A 211 -9.79 -13.48 4.88
C ALA A 211 -10.89 -12.81 5.72
N GLU A 212 -10.58 -12.39 6.95
CA GLU A 212 -11.47 -11.60 7.80
C GLU A 212 -11.77 -10.23 7.19
N THR A 213 -10.75 -9.56 6.62
CA THR A 213 -10.92 -8.28 5.91
C THR A 213 -11.83 -8.45 4.70
N MET A 214 -11.61 -9.50 3.90
CA MET A 214 -12.45 -9.82 2.74
C MET A 214 -13.91 -10.06 3.16
N ARG A 215 -14.14 -10.88 4.18
CA ARG A 215 -15.48 -11.17 4.71
C ARG A 215 -16.19 -9.90 5.20
N ALA A 216 -15.49 -9.02 5.92
CA ALA A 216 -16.05 -7.76 6.39
C ALA A 216 -16.51 -6.86 5.22
N LEU A 217 -15.70 -6.80 4.17
CA LEU A 217 -16.00 -6.03 2.97
C LEU A 217 -17.16 -6.63 2.17
N GLU A 218 -17.28 -7.95 2.10
CA GLU A 218 -18.43 -8.65 1.49
C GLU A 218 -19.73 -8.35 2.23
N ILE A 219 -19.72 -8.43 3.57
CA ILE A 219 -20.89 -8.15 4.42
C ILE A 219 -21.37 -6.71 4.21
N THR A 220 -20.46 -5.75 4.27
CA THR A 220 -20.78 -4.32 4.15
C THR A 220 -21.27 -3.96 2.75
N ARG A 221 -20.64 -4.52 1.70
CA ARG A 221 -21.12 -4.35 0.31
C ARG A 221 -22.52 -4.91 0.10
N ALA A 222 -22.81 -6.10 0.64
CA ALA A 222 -24.15 -6.69 0.55
C ALA A 222 -25.23 -5.83 1.22
N ALA A 223 -24.84 -4.98 2.18
CA ALA A 223 -25.73 -4.05 2.88
C ALA A 223 -25.79 -2.64 2.25
N GLY A 224 -25.12 -2.39 1.12
CA GLY A 224 -25.11 -1.09 0.44
C GLY A 224 -24.21 -0.02 1.09
N VAL A 225 -23.29 -0.43 1.98
CA VAL A 225 -22.33 0.46 2.65
C VAL A 225 -21.28 0.93 1.65
N SER A 226 -20.96 2.22 1.65
CA SER A 226 -19.88 2.76 0.81
C SER A 226 -18.51 2.37 1.35
N ALA A 227 -17.60 1.93 0.49
CA ALA A 227 -16.29 1.43 0.92
C ALA A 227 -15.15 2.36 0.51
N ILE A 228 -14.34 2.79 1.48
CA ILE A 228 -13.03 3.41 1.27
C ILE A 228 -11.97 2.34 1.53
N VAL A 229 -11.26 1.91 0.49
CA VAL A 229 -10.25 0.85 0.57
C VAL A 229 -8.84 1.46 0.57
N ILE A 230 -8.03 1.07 1.55
CA ILE A 230 -6.63 1.45 1.68
C ILE A 230 -5.81 0.17 1.56
N THR A 231 -5.05 0.06 0.48
CA THR A 231 -4.40 -1.19 0.07
C THR A 231 -3.06 -0.92 -0.62
N ASP A 232 -2.30 -1.96 -0.92
CA ASP A 232 -0.93 -1.86 -1.46
C ASP A 232 -0.90 -1.68 -2.99
N THR A 233 -1.95 -2.15 -3.68
CA THR A 233 -2.03 -2.05 -5.15
C THR A 233 -3.48 -1.97 -5.64
N LEU A 234 -3.69 -1.35 -6.82
CA LEU A 234 -4.99 -1.34 -7.50
C LEU A 234 -5.44 -2.74 -7.96
N ARG A 235 -4.55 -3.73 -7.98
CA ARG A 235 -4.88 -5.13 -8.30
C ARG A 235 -5.41 -5.92 -7.10
N SER A 236 -5.44 -5.31 -5.91
CA SER A 236 -5.90 -5.94 -4.68
C SER A 236 -7.33 -6.48 -4.82
N PRO A 237 -7.65 -7.67 -4.28
CA PRO A 237 -8.99 -8.23 -4.27
C PRO A 237 -9.98 -7.39 -3.45
N LEU A 238 -9.50 -6.41 -2.67
CA LEU A 238 -10.32 -5.47 -1.94
C LEU A 238 -10.91 -4.38 -2.84
N VAL A 239 -10.30 -4.08 -4.00
CA VAL A 239 -10.68 -2.94 -4.87
C VAL A 239 -12.04 -3.09 -5.56
N PRO A 240 -12.43 -4.25 -6.13
CA PRO A 240 -13.65 -4.36 -6.93
C PRO A 240 -14.91 -3.94 -6.15
N GLY A 241 -15.58 -2.87 -6.58
CA GLY A 241 -16.77 -2.35 -5.88
C GLY A 241 -16.47 -1.46 -4.68
N ALA A 242 -15.25 -0.94 -4.55
CA ALA A 242 -14.93 0.15 -3.63
C ALA A 242 -15.44 1.50 -4.18
N THR A 243 -15.92 2.36 -3.30
CA THR A 243 -16.31 3.74 -3.64
C THR A 243 -15.08 4.61 -3.88
N LEU A 244 -14.07 4.47 -3.02
CA LEU A 244 -12.77 5.11 -3.16
C LEU A 244 -11.66 4.11 -2.84
N THR A 245 -10.51 4.25 -3.50
CA THR A 245 -9.35 3.39 -3.28
C THR A 245 -8.09 4.23 -3.18
N PHE A 246 -7.29 3.94 -2.16
CA PHE A 246 -5.96 4.48 -1.95
C PHE A 246 -4.94 3.34 -2.04
N PRO A 247 -4.23 3.20 -3.18
CA PRO A 247 -3.02 2.41 -3.23
C PRO A 247 -1.91 3.17 -2.48
N VAL A 248 -1.37 2.58 -1.42
CA VAL A 248 -0.30 3.15 -0.60
C VAL A 248 0.96 2.31 -0.71
N ALA A 249 2.11 2.98 -0.83
CA ALA A 249 3.39 2.30 -0.91
C ALA A 249 3.77 1.71 0.47
N ASN A 250 4.21 0.45 0.48
CA ASN A 250 4.52 -0.30 1.70
C ASN A 250 5.87 -1.04 1.62
N ALA A 251 6.73 -0.68 0.65
CA ALA A 251 7.99 -1.35 0.40
C ALA A 251 8.97 -1.12 1.57
N THR A 252 9.70 -2.14 1.99
CA THR A 252 10.69 -2.01 3.06
C THR A 252 11.65 -3.20 3.05
N PRO A 253 12.92 -3.01 3.47
CA PRO A 253 13.83 -4.12 3.76
C PRO A 253 13.34 -5.03 4.90
N HIS A 254 12.41 -4.55 5.72
CA HIS A 254 11.84 -5.30 6.83
C HIS A 254 11.13 -6.58 6.36
N PHE A 255 11.08 -7.61 7.22
CA PHE A 255 10.43 -8.88 6.88
C PHE A 255 8.91 -8.79 6.68
N PHE A 256 8.32 -7.66 7.04
CA PHE A 256 6.89 -7.39 7.07
C PHE A 256 6.61 -6.05 6.34
N PRO A 257 5.54 -5.91 5.53
CA PRO A 257 5.22 -4.66 4.84
C PRO A 257 5.18 -3.45 5.78
N SER A 258 5.58 -2.29 5.25
CA SER A 258 5.52 -1.02 5.98
C SER A 258 4.08 -0.51 6.06
N ILE A 259 3.66 -0.07 7.24
CA ILE A 259 2.35 0.55 7.46
C ILE A 259 2.43 2.09 7.47
N LEU A 260 3.61 2.67 7.29
CA LEU A 260 3.84 4.10 7.55
C LEU A 260 3.03 5.01 6.62
N SER A 261 3.02 4.73 5.31
CA SER A 261 2.20 5.51 4.36
C SER A 261 0.70 5.43 4.69
N ALA A 262 0.23 4.29 5.21
CA ALA A 262 -1.16 4.11 5.58
C ALA A 262 -1.51 4.90 6.85
N ILE A 263 -0.63 4.92 7.86
CA ILE A 263 -0.80 5.76 9.04
C ILE A 263 -0.79 7.24 8.65
N THR A 264 0.13 7.67 7.79
CA THR A 264 0.15 9.06 7.31
C THR A 264 -1.14 9.41 6.55
N LEU A 265 -1.71 8.49 5.77
CA LEU A 265 -3.01 8.69 5.12
C LEU A 265 -4.15 8.79 6.15
N VAL A 266 -4.13 7.98 7.21
CA VAL A 266 -5.08 8.08 8.33
C VAL A 266 -5.05 9.48 8.92
N GLU A 267 -3.86 9.97 9.29
CA GLU A 267 -3.68 11.31 9.86
C GLU A 267 -4.17 12.40 8.89
N THR A 268 -3.84 12.27 7.61
CA THR A 268 -4.25 13.20 6.56
C THR A 268 -5.77 13.23 6.40
N LEU A 269 -6.44 12.08 6.35
CA LEU A 269 -7.90 11.98 6.23
C LEU A 269 -8.60 12.59 7.44
N LEU A 270 -8.14 12.31 8.66
CA LEU A 270 -8.73 12.84 9.88
C LEU A 270 -8.48 14.35 10.01
N ALA A 271 -7.28 14.82 9.66
CA ALA A 271 -6.97 16.24 9.61
C ALA A 271 -7.87 16.98 8.62
N GLU A 272 -8.06 16.43 7.41
CA GLU A 272 -8.97 17.00 6.40
C GLU A 272 -10.42 17.05 6.93
N CYS A 273 -10.90 15.98 7.58
CA CYS A 273 -12.24 15.95 8.19
C CYS A 273 -12.42 17.05 9.24
N VAL A 274 -11.44 17.26 10.12
CA VAL A 274 -11.52 18.29 11.17
C VAL A 274 -11.38 19.70 10.59
N ALA A 275 -10.48 19.89 9.63
CA ALA A 275 -10.21 21.19 9.03
C ALA A 275 -11.37 21.73 8.18
N PHE A 276 -12.15 20.85 7.54
CA PHE A 276 -13.23 21.22 6.63
C PHE A 276 -14.62 20.70 7.06
N GLY A 277 -14.72 20.10 8.25
CA GLY A 277 -15.97 19.67 8.85
C GLY A 277 -16.66 20.78 9.66
N PRO A 278 -17.80 20.48 10.29
CA PRO A 278 -18.53 21.44 11.12
C PRO A 278 -17.80 21.75 12.43
N ASP A 279 -18.04 22.94 12.99
CA ASP A 279 -17.44 23.41 14.26
C ASP A 279 -17.59 22.42 15.42
N ALA A 280 -18.68 21.64 15.43
CA ALA A 280 -18.94 20.61 16.42
C ALA A 280 -17.81 19.56 16.55
N LEU A 281 -17.00 19.35 15.50
CA LEU A 281 -15.84 18.46 15.58
C LEU A 281 -14.75 19.01 16.52
N VAL A 282 -14.54 20.34 16.50
CA VAL A 282 -13.61 21.01 17.42
C VAL A 282 -14.15 20.95 18.85
N ASP A 283 -15.45 21.16 19.03
CA ASP A 283 -16.10 21.05 20.34
C ASP A 283 -15.97 19.64 20.94
N ASN A 284 -16.08 18.60 20.11
CA ASN A 284 -15.87 17.21 20.52
C ASN A 284 -14.44 16.97 21.03
N VAL A 285 -13.43 17.51 20.33
CA VAL A 285 -12.02 17.44 20.72
C VAL A 285 -11.79 18.15 22.06
N ALA A 286 -12.28 19.38 22.20
CA ALA A 286 -12.15 20.16 23.44
C ALA A 286 -12.84 19.45 24.64
N SER A 287 -14.00 18.84 24.39
CA SER A 287 -14.75 18.05 25.37
C SER A 287 -14.01 16.78 25.77
N PHE A 288 -13.36 16.10 24.81
CA PHE A 288 -12.50 14.95 25.09
C PHE A 288 -11.30 15.33 25.95
N GLU A 289 -10.57 16.39 25.59
CA GLU A 289 -9.42 16.86 26.36
C GLU A 289 -9.80 17.20 27.80
N SER A 290 -10.88 17.98 27.98
CA SER A 290 -11.37 18.38 29.30
C SER A 290 -11.72 17.17 30.17
N ARG A 291 -12.39 16.16 29.60
CA ARG A 291 -12.72 14.91 30.31
C ARG A 291 -11.47 14.13 30.69
N MET A 292 -10.50 14.01 29.78
CA MET A 292 -9.26 13.27 30.05
C MET A 292 -8.46 13.90 31.19
N ARG A 293 -8.35 15.24 31.22
CA ARG A 293 -7.73 15.96 32.35
C ARG A 293 -8.49 15.74 33.65
N ALA A 294 -9.82 15.90 33.64
CA ALA A 294 -10.66 15.70 34.83
C ALA A 294 -10.59 14.28 35.40
N MET A 295 -10.38 13.26 34.56
CA MET A 295 -10.20 11.87 34.98
C MET A 295 -8.76 11.53 35.40
N GLY A 296 -7.83 12.49 35.39
CA GLY A 296 -6.43 12.26 35.74
C GLY A 296 -5.68 11.40 34.74
N ALA A 297 -6.10 11.40 33.47
CA ALA A 297 -5.42 10.63 32.41
C ALA A 297 -4.05 11.22 32.04
N TYR A 298 -3.78 12.48 32.43
CA TYR A 298 -2.49 13.13 32.28
C TYR A 298 -1.92 13.45 33.65
N VAL A 299 -0.63 13.17 33.84
CA VAL A 299 0.11 13.60 35.03
C VAL A 299 0.33 15.11 34.91
N GLU A 300 -0.27 15.88 35.80
CA GLU A 300 0.03 17.31 35.91
C GLU A 300 1.42 17.47 36.55
N ASN A 301 2.36 18.08 35.83
CA ASN A 301 3.66 18.43 36.41
C ASN A 301 3.43 19.55 37.42
N GLY A 302 3.55 19.22 38.71
CA GLY A 302 3.55 20.19 39.82
C GLY A 302 4.85 20.97 39.93
#